data_AF-A0A4Q3L9G6-F1
#
_entry.id   AF-A0A4Q3L9G6-F1
#
_cell.length_a   1.000
_cell.length_b   1.000
_cell.length_c   1.000
_cell.angle_alpha   90.00
_cell.angle_beta   90.00
_cell.angle_gamma   90.00
#
_symmetry.space_group_name_H-M   'P 1'
#
loop_
_entity.id
_entity.type
_entity.pdbx_description
1 polymer ?
#
loop_
_entity_poly.entity_id
_entity_poly.type
_entity_poly.pdbx_seq_one_letter_code
_entity_poly.pdbx_strand_id
1 'polypeptide(L)'
;MALKSTIYKAQLAVADIDHGYYADHALTLARHPSETDERMMVRLAALAFHAHTLQTVCGGDGTLAFGKGLSDPDEPDVWLRDFTGATRLW
;
A
#
# COMPACT_ATOMS: atom_id res chain seq x y z
N MET A 1 -27.34 -7.03 -3.53
CA MET A 1 -26.09 -7.79 -3.31
C MET A 1 -24.93 -6.92 -3.77
N ALA A 2 -23.95 -6.65 -2.91
CA ALA A 2 -22.75 -5.91 -3.31
C ALA A 2 -21.91 -6.78 -4.25
N LEU A 3 -21.42 -6.18 -5.34
CA LEU A 3 -20.47 -6.83 -6.24
C LEU A 3 -19.19 -7.18 -5.46
N LYS A 4 -18.62 -8.36 -5.72
CA LYS A 4 -17.38 -8.79 -5.06
C LYS A 4 -16.19 -8.03 -5.64
N SER A 5 -15.20 -7.73 -4.81
CA SER A 5 -13.93 -7.18 -5.27
C SER A 5 -13.20 -8.13 -6.21
N THR A 6 -12.50 -7.58 -7.20
CA THR A 6 -11.57 -8.34 -8.04
C THR A 6 -10.19 -8.33 -7.39
N ILE A 7 -9.54 -9.50 -7.31
CA ILE A 7 -8.21 -9.62 -6.72
C ILE A 7 -7.14 -9.54 -7.80
N TYR A 8 -6.18 -8.64 -7.62
CA TYR A 8 -4.99 -8.50 -8.44
C TYR A 8 -3.75 -8.90 -7.64
N LYS A 9 -2.79 -9.54 -8.31
CA LYS A 9 -1.46 -9.85 -7.77
C LYS A 9 -0.43 -9.04 -8.52
N ALA A 10 0.44 -8.35 -7.80
CA ALA A 10 1.53 -7.58 -8.38
C ALA A 10 2.85 -8.02 -7.74
N GLN A 11 3.83 -8.35 -8.57
CA GLN A 11 5.22 -8.50 -8.15
C GLN A 11 5.91 -7.18 -8.49
N LEU A 12 6.37 -6.47 -7.46
CA LEU A 12 6.95 -5.14 -7.60
C LEU A 12 8.39 -5.15 -7.10
N ALA A 13 9.33 -4.97 -8.03
CA ALA A 13 10.72 -4.69 -7.70
C ALA A 13 10.92 -3.17 -7.60
N VAL A 14 11.38 -2.69 -6.45
CA VAL A 14 11.67 -1.27 -6.20
C VAL A 14 13.18 -1.09 -6.15
N ALA A 15 13.68 -0.13 -6.93
CA ALA A 15 15.05 0.34 -6.90
C ALA A 15 15.04 1.87 -6.74
N ASP A 16 14.95 2.31 -5.49
CA ASP A 16 14.91 3.72 -5.09
C ASP A 16 16.31 4.16 -4.64
N ILE A 17 16.96 4.93 -5.52
CA ILE A 17 18.34 5.40 -5.31
C ILE A 17 18.38 6.53 -4.28
N ASP A 18 17.34 7.37 -4.22
CA ASP A 18 17.32 8.55 -3.36
C ASP A 18 17.31 8.16 -1.88
N HIS A 19 16.65 7.05 -1.56
CA HIS A 19 16.59 6.50 -0.19
C HIS A 19 17.48 5.27 0.01
N GLY A 20 18.18 4.80 -1.03
CA GLY A 20 18.97 3.56 -0.99
C GLY A 20 18.12 2.31 -0.70
N TYR A 21 16.86 2.30 -1.15
CA TYR A 21 15.90 1.23 -0.88
C TYR A 21 15.76 0.30 -2.09
N TYR A 22 16.12 -0.97 -1.88
CA TYR A 22 16.05 -2.01 -2.90
C TYR A 22 15.31 -3.22 -2.32
N ALA A 23 14.13 -3.52 -2.85
CA ALA A 23 13.32 -4.61 -2.33
C ALA A 23 12.34 -5.16 -3.38
N ASP A 24 11.99 -6.43 -3.22
CA ASP A 24 10.92 -7.08 -3.96
C ASP A 24 9.68 -7.23 -3.07
N HIS A 25 8.52 -6.86 -3.62
CA HIS A 25 7.23 -6.90 -2.93
C HIS A 25 6.23 -7.77 -3.69
N ALA A 26 5.77 -8.84 -3.04
CA ALA A 26 4.64 -9.64 -3.51
C ALA A 26 3.32 -9.07 -2.95
N LEU A 27 2.62 -8.27 -3.75
CA LEU A 27 1.44 -7.52 -3.32
C LEU A 27 0.14 -8.18 -3.79
N THR A 28 -0.90 -8.03 -2.96
CA THR A 28 -2.27 -8.44 -3.27
C THR A 28 -3.19 -7.24 -3.11
N LEU A 29 -3.87 -6.85 -4.19
CA LEU A 29 -4.78 -5.72 -4.20
C LEU A 29 -6.21 -6.22 -4.38
N ALA A 30 -7.11 -5.80 -3.50
CA ALA A 30 -8.53 -5.93 -3.71
C ALA A 30 -9.04 -4.65 -4.39
N ARG A 31 -9.55 -4.77 -5.62
CA ARG A 31 -10.19 -3.68 -6.35
C ARG A 31 -11.68 -3.70 -6.09
N HIS A 32 -12.19 -2.64 -5.47
CA HIS A 32 -13.63 -2.48 -5.26
C HIS A 32 -14.36 -2.35 -6.62
N PRO A 33 -15.61 -2.81 -6.79
CA PRO A 33 -16.33 -2.69 -8.07
C PRO A 33 -16.46 -1.27 -8.62
N SER A 34 -16.51 -0.27 -7.73
CA SER A 34 -16.52 1.16 -8.10
C SER A 34 -15.13 1.75 -8.30
N GLU A 35 -14.06 0.97 -8.13
CA GLU A 35 -12.69 1.41 -8.34
C GLU A 35 -12.24 1.15 -9.78
N THR A 36 -11.80 2.21 -10.44
CA THR A 36 -11.20 2.19 -11.78
C THR A 36 -9.81 1.56 -11.75
N ASP A 37 -9.34 1.00 -12.87
CA ASP A 37 -7.98 0.46 -12.98
C ASP A 37 -6.92 1.54 -12.71
N GLU A 38 -7.14 2.76 -13.19
CA GLU A 38 -6.25 3.90 -13.00
C GLU A 38 -6.04 4.21 -11.51
N ARG A 39 -7.14 4.32 -10.75
CA ARG A 39 -7.08 4.53 -9.30
C ARG A 39 -6.34 3.39 -8.58
N MET A 40 -6.60 2.14 -8.95
CA MET A 40 -5.88 0.99 -8.38
C MET A 40 -4.37 1.08 -8.67
N MET A 41 -3.99 1.44 -9.89
CA MET A 41 -2.58 1.62 -10.26
C MET A 41 -1.93 2.80 -9.53
N VAL A 42 -2.67 3.89 -9.27
CA VAL A 42 -2.18 4.99 -8.42
C VAL A 42 -1.93 4.53 -6.99
N ARG A 43 -2.79 3.68 -6.40
CA ARG A 43 -2.52 3.10 -5.07
C ARG A 43 -1.23 2.27 -5.07
N LEU A 44 -1.04 1.43 -6.10
CA LEU A 44 0.19 0.64 -6.25
C LEU A 44 1.42 1.56 -6.36
N ALA A 45 1.35 2.61 -7.15
CA ALA A 45 2.43 3.60 -7.29
C ALA A 45 2.71 4.35 -5.99
N ALA A 46 1.67 4.77 -5.27
CA ALA A 46 1.80 5.43 -3.97
C ALA A 46 2.50 4.52 -2.95
N LEU A 47 2.13 3.24 -2.88
CA LEU A 47 2.83 2.27 -2.03
C LEU A 47 4.29 2.12 -2.47
N ALA A 48 4.57 2.02 -3.77
CA ALA A 48 5.93 1.91 -4.29
C ALA A 48 6.81 3.11 -3.91
N PHE A 49 6.31 4.33 -4.10
CA PHE A 49 7.03 5.56 -3.75
C PHE A 49 7.30 5.69 -2.25
N HIS A 50 6.43 5.12 -1.42
CA HIS A 50 6.59 5.15 0.03
C HIS A 50 7.13 3.84 0.61
N ALA A 51 7.58 2.89 -0.20
CA ALA A 51 8.03 1.58 0.26
C ALA A 51 9.20 1.69 1.27
N HIS A 52 10.11 2.64 1.02
CA HIS A 52 11.26 2.91 1.88
C HIS A 52 10.86 3.34 3.30
N THR A 53 9.67 3.92 3.49
CA THR A 53 9.27 4.54 4.76
C THR A 53 9.15 3.54 5.90
N LEU A 54 8.85 2.27 5.62
CA LEU A 54 8.89 1.21 6.62
C LEU A 54 10.28 1.14 7.28
N GLN A 55 11.34 1.23 6.48
CA GLN A 55 12.70 1.21 6.98
C GLN A 55 13.13 2.57 7.54
N THR A 56 12.87 3.67 6.84
CA THR A 56 13.39 4.99 7.21
C THR A 56 12.63 5.66 8.36
N VAL A 57 11.35 5.33 8.57
CA VAL A 57 10.50 5.91 9.62
C VAL A 57 10.35 4.96 10.80
N CYS A 58 10.10 3.67 10.53
CA CYS A 58 9.86 2.67 11.59
C CYS A 58 11.07 1.79 11.90
N GLY A 59 12.21 1.94 11.20
CA GLY A 59 13.37 1.06 11.38
C GLY A 59 13.11 -0.40 10.98
N GLY A 60 12.02 -0.68 10.26
CA GLY A 60 11.52 -2.02 9.96
C GLY A 60 10.40 -2.50 10.88
N ASP A 61 10.12 -1.81 11.99
CA ASP A 61 9.15 -2.24 13.00
C ASP A 61 7.73 -1.77 12.69
N GLY A 62 7.18 -2.25 11.59
CA GLY A 62 5.82 -1.94 11.20
C GLY A 62 5.35 -2.66 9.96
N THR A 63 4.24 -2.15 9.42
CA THR A 63 3.61 -2.68 8.22
C THR A 63 3.21 -1.53 7.31
N LEU A 64 3.66 -1.57 6.06
CA LEU A 64 3.14 -0.76 4.96
C LEU A 64 2.14 -1.62 4.18
N ALA A 65 0.87 -1.21 4.10
CA ALA A 65 -0.18 -2.02 3.46
C ALA A 65 -1.29 -1.17 2.83
N PHE A 66 -2.07 -1.81 1.96
CA PHE A 66 -3.32 -1.24 1.44
C PHE A 66 -4.40 -1.27 2.52
N GLY A 67 -5.14 -0.18 2.67
CA GLY A 67 -6.37 -0.14 3.46
C GLY A 67 -7.60 -0.43 2.60
N LYS A 68 -8.79 -0.32 3.21
CA LYS A 68 -10.08 -0.53 2.52
C LYS A 68 -10.47 0.63 1.58
N GLY A 69 -9.85 1.81 1.73
CA GLY A 69 -10.00 2.94 0.83
C GLY A 69 -11.45 3.25 0.47
N LEU A 70 -11.81 3.22 -0.82
CA LEU A 70 -13.17 3.46 -1.31
C LEU A 70 -14.30 2.66 -0.62
N SER A 71 -13.99 1.55 0.05
CA SER A 71 -14.98 0.73 0.74
C SER A 71 -15.26 1.20 2.17
N ASP A 72 -14.39 2.02 2.74
CA ASP A 72 -14.46 2.49 4.14
C ASP A 72 -13.85 3.90 4.24
N PRO A 73 -14.65 4.96 4.45
CA PRO A 73 -14.17 6.34 4.46
C PRO A 73 -13.21 6.63 5.63
N ASP A 74 -13.22 5.80 6.67
CA ASP A 74 -12.36 5.93 7.85
C ASP A 74 -11.04 5.16 7.69
N GLU A 75 -10.74 4.59 6.51
CA GLU A 75 -9.47 3.95 6.21
C GLU A 75 -8.78 4.56 4.97
N PRO A 76 -7.44 4.74 4.99
CA PRO A 76 -6.73 5.24 3.83
C PRO A 76 -6.62 4.17 2.74
N ASP A 77 -6.19 4.60 1.56
CA ASP A 77 -5.85 3.70 0.48
C ASP A 77 -4.58 2.89 0.76
N VAL A 78 -3.59 3.52 1.42
CA VAL A 78 -2.30 2.95 1.82
C VAL A 78 -1.94 3.53 3.19
N TRP A 79 -1.36 2.74 4.08
CA TRP A 79 -0.91 3.22 5.39
C TRP A 79 0.39 2.57 5.81
N LEU A 80 1.15 3.27 6.65
CA LEU A 80 2.24 2.72 7.46
C LEU A 80 1.84 2.79 8.94
N ARG A 81 1.81 1.65 9.63
CA ARG A 81 1.62 1.58 11.09
C ARG A 81 2.77 0.82 11.70
N ASP A 82 3.28 1.33 12.81
CA ASP A 82 4.26 0.59 13.59
C ASP A 82 3.60 -0.50 14.45
N PHE A 83 4.42 -1.33 15.10
CA PHE A 83 3.91 -2.38 15.97
C PHE A 83 3.31 -1.90 17.29
N THR A 84 3.40 -0.61 17.62
CA THR A 84 2.63 -0.01 18.72
C THR A 84 1.18 0.30 18.32
N GLY A 85 0.88 0.20 17.02
CA GLY A 85 -0.41 0.54 16.44
C GLY A 85 -0.54 2.01 16.02
N ALA A 86 0.52 2.81 16.17
CA ALA A 86 0.51 4.21 15.76
C ALA A 86 0.62 4.31 14.23
N THR A 87 -0.23 5.14 13.63
CA THR A 87 -0.12 5.45 12.20
C THR A 87 1.00 6.46 11.97
N ARG A 88 1.94 6.11 11.10
CA ARG A 88 3.10 6.93 10.73
C ARG A 88 2.95 7.58 9.36
N LEU A 89 2.17 6.97 8.47
CA LEU A 89 1.80 7.52 7.16
C LEU A 89 0.36 7.10 6.84
N TRP A 90 -0.41 8.04 6.27
CA TRP A 90 -1.81 7.89 5.85
C TRP A 90 -1.99 8.48 4.46
#